data_AF-A0A914KYX8-F1
#
_entry.id   AF-A0A914KYX8-F1
#
_cell.length_a   1.000
_cell.length_b   1.000
_cell.length_c   1.000
_cell.angle_alpha   90.00
_cell.angle_beta   90.00
_cell.angle_gamma   90.00
#
_symmetry.space_group_name_H-M   'P 1'
#
loop_
_entity.id
_entity.type
_entity.pdbx_description
1 polymer ?
#
loop_
_entity_poly.entity_id
_entity_poly.type
_entity_poly.pdbx_seq_one_letter_code
_entity_poly.pdbx_strand_id
1 'polypeptide(L)'
;MNNLKAGRHGIWSPDPDFSEIFQPKYADYECHPNSIHNHGHLATGNLHPHEQGFYLTNSVPQLDKVNSGHWRVIEEYIRMSFY
;
A
#
# COMPACT_ATOMS: atom_id res chain seq x y z
N MET A 1 -13.55 10.52 -19.23
CA MET A 1 -12.45 9.75 -18.65
C MET A 1 -11.88 10.58 -17.51
N ASN A 2 -12.11 10.18 -16.26
CA ASN A 2 -11.61 10.90 -15.10
C ASN A 2 -10.11 10.62 -14.98
N ASN A 3 -9.29 11.64 -15.23
CA ASN A 3 -7.85 11.60 -15.02
C ASN A 3 -7.59 11.55 -13.51
N LEU A 4 -7.59 10.34 -12.95
CA LEU A 4 -7.08 10.09 -11.62
C LEU A 4 -5.59 10.41 -11.63
N LYS A 5 -5.22 11.56 -11.05
CA LYS A 5 -3.82 11.91 -10.83
C LYS A 5 -3.20 10.79 -10.01
N ALA A 6 -2.08 10.22 -10.48
CA ALA A 6 -1.29 9.30 -9.67
C ALA A 6 -0.96 10.01 -8.34
N GLY A 7 -1.42 9.43 -7.23
CA GLY A 7 -1.12 9.95 -5.90
C GLY A 7 0.39 10.02 -5.70
N ARG A 8 0.86 11.01 -4.92
CA ARG A 8 2.27 11.09 -4.52
C ARG A 8 2.70 9.72 -3.97
N HIS A 9 3.74 9.12 -4.55
CA HIS A 9 4.34 7.91 -3.99
C HIS A 9 4.90 8.26 -2.61
N GLY A 10 4.25 7.77 -1.55
CA GLY A 10 4.77 7.85 -0.19
C GLY A 10 5.96 6.91 -0.04
N ILE A 11 6.82 7.21 0.94
CA ILE A 11 7.97 6.39 1.28
C ILE A 11 7.51 5.39 2.34
N TRP A 12 7.68 4.09 2.06
CA TRP A 12 7.40 3.05 3.04
C TRP A 12 8.29 3.21 4.27
N SER A 13 7.67 3.22 5.46
CA SER A 13 8.39 3.43 6.72
C SER A 13 7.83 2.56 7.85
N PRO A 14 8.64 2.25 8.88
CA PRO A 14 8.15 1.62 10.10
C PRO A 14 7.04 2.45 10.75
N ASP A 15 6.09 1.76 11.37
CA ASP A 15 5.07 2.38 12.19
C ASP A 15 5.70 2.84 13.52
N PRO A 16 5.67 4.15 13.86
CA PRO A 16 6.27 4.66 15.09
C PRO A 16 5.56 4.19 16.35
N ASP A 17 4.30 3.77 16.25
CA ASP A 17 3.47 3.35 17.38
C ASP A 17 3.49 1.82 17.60
N PHE A 18 4.21 1.08 16.75
CA PHE A 18 4.31 -0.37 16.83
C PHE A 18 5.71 -0.85 17.23
N SER A 19 5.77 -1.96 17.97
CA SER A 19 7.04 -2.52 18.43
C SER A 19 7.92 -2.96 17.26
N GLU A 20 9.15 -2.43 17.21
CA GLU A 20 10.12 -2.69 16.14
C GLU A 20 10.39 -4.19 15.90
N ILE A 21 10.37 -5.00 16.95
CA ILE A 21 10.67 -6.44 16.86
C ILE A 21 9.57 -7.26 16.18
N PHE A 22 8.35 -6.71 16.09
CA PHE A 22 7.18 -7.41 15.55
C PHE A 22 6.67 -6.82 14.24
N GLN A 23 7.15 -5.64 13.82
CA GLN A 23 6.75 -5.05 12.55
C GLN A 23 7.62 -5.54 11.38
N PRO A 24 7.05 -5.56 10.16
CA PRO A 24 7.82 -5.82 8.97
C PRO A 24 8.89 -4.74 8.73
N LYS A 25 10.00 -5.14 8.14
CA LYS A 25 11.05 -4.25 7.64
C LYS A 25 10.96 -4.14 6.14
N TYR A 26 11.43 -3.02 5.60
CA TYR A 26 11.45 -2.80 4.15
C TYR A 26 12.22 -3.93 3.41
N ALA A 27 13.35 -4.37 3.97
CA ALA A 27 14.14 -5.47 3.41
C ALA A 27 13.41 -6.83 3.36
N ASP A 28 12.36 -7.04 4.16
CA ASP A 28 11.59 -8.29 4.15
C ASP A 28 10.81 -8.46 2.83
N TYR A 29 10.53 -7.36 2.14
CA TYR A 29 9.81 -7.32 0.85
C TYR A 29 10.76 -7.36 -0.35
N GLU A 30 12.02 -6.95 -0.19
CA GLU A 30 13.05 -6.93 -1.24
C GLU A 30 13.82 -8.25 -1.37
N CYS A 31 13.47 -9.27 -0.57
CA CYS A 31 14.26 -10.50 -0.41
C CYS A 31 14.41 -11.35 -1.70
N HIS A 32 13.80 -10.99 -2.83
CA HIS A 32 14.01 -11.68 -4.09
C HIS A 32 14.01 -10.73 -5.32
N PRO A 33 15.04 -10.75 -6.18
CA PRO A 33 15.11 -9.90 -7.38
C PRO A 33 14.04 -10.24 -8.44
N ASN A 34 13.39 -11.40 -8.30
CA ASN A 34 12.21 -11.79 -9.08
C ASN A 34 10.92 -11.77 -8.23
N SER A 35 10.89 -11.03 -7.13
CA SER A 35 9.67 -10.90 -6.34
C SER A 35 8.61 -10.24 -7.22
N ILE A 36 7.51 -10.95 -7.41
CA ILE A 36 6.30 -10.45 -8.06
C ILE A 36 5.34 -9.82 -7.05
N HIS A 37 5.82 -9.55 -5.83
CA HIS A 37 5.06 -8.95 -4.75
C HIS A 37 5.51 -7.51 -4.52
N ASN A 38 4.53 -6.63 -4.41
CA ASN A 38 4.67 -5.25 -3.97
C ASN A 38 4.24 -5.13 -2.50
N HIS A 39 4.54 -3.96 -1.92
CA HIS A 39 3.86 -3.48 -0.72
C HIS A 39 2.41 -3.10 -1.08
N GLY A 40 1.49 -4.05 -0.90
CA GLY A 40 0.06 -3.82 -1.09
C GLY A 40 -0.53 -3.12 0.13
N HIS A 41 -1.16 -1.96 -0.08
CA HIS A 41 -1.88 -1.26 0.99
C HIS A 41 -3.12 -2.08 1.41
N LEU A 42 -3.31 -2.27 2.72
CA LEU A 42 -4.55 -2.83 3.27
C LEU A 42 -5.63 -1.76 3.35
N ALA A 43 -5.34 -0.70 4.10
CA ALA A 43 -6.13 0.51 4.12
C ALA A 43 -5.61 1.44 3.02
N THR A 44 -6.49 1.82 2.08
CA THR A 44 -6.07 2.45 0.81
C THR A 44 -5.31 3.76 1.09
N GLY A 45 -4.15 3.95 0.47
CA GLY A 45 -3.33 5.16 0.68
C GLY A 45 -4.03 6.47 0.25
N ASN A 46 -5.14 6.39 -0.50
CA ASN A 46 -5.92 7.55 -0.94
C ASN A 46 -7.04 7.95 0.03
N LEU A 47 -7.39 7.09 1.01
CA LEU A 47 -8.46 7.34 1.99
C LEU A 47 -7.93 7.66 3.39
N HIS A 48 -6.62 7.56 3.61
CA HIS A 48 -5.96 7.78 4.89
C HIS A 48 -5.01 9.00 4.83
N PRO A 49 -4.59 9.54 5.99
CA PRO A 49 -3.49 10.50 6.04
C PRO A 49 -2.29 9.95 5.27
N HIS A 50 -1.71 10.78 4.39
CA HIS A 50 -0.71 10.35 3.40
C HIS A 50 0.50 9.63 4.03
N GLU A 51 0.84 9.93 5.27
CA GLU A 51 1.98 9.30 5.96
C GLU A 51 1.63 7.92 6.56
N GLN A 52 0.49 7.81 7.26
CA GLN A 52 0.07 6.56 7.91
C GLN A 52 -0.28 5.47 6.91
N GLY A 53 -0.74 5.84 5.71
CA GLY A 53 -1.00 4.90 4.63
C GLY A 53 0.23 4.08 4.23
N PHE A 54 1.43 4.66 4.38
CA PHE A 54 2.70 4.05 3.99
C PHE A 54 3.48 3.45 5.18
N TYR A 55 2.82 3.23 6.32
CA TYR A 55 3.41 2.39 7.36
C TYR A 55 3.43 0.93 6.93
N LEU A 56 4.53 0.25 7.20
CA LEU A 56 4.71 -1.17 6.85
C LEU A 56 3.66 -2.07 7.51
N THR A 57 3.15 -1.69 8.67
CA THR A 57 2.02 -2.33 9.37
C THR A 57 0.69 -2.25 8.60
N ASN A 58 0.54 -1.28 7.71
CA ASN A 58 -0.61 -1.15 6.79
C ASN A 58 -0.36 -1.88 5.46
N SER A 59 0.68 -2.71 5.36
CA SER A 59 1.06 -3.37 4.11
C SER A 59 1.18 -4.89 4.25
N VAL A 60 0.94 -5.58 3.15
CA VAL A 60 1.21 -7.02 3.01
C VAL A 60 1.94 -7.28 1.69
N PRO A 61 2.75 -8.36 1.60
CA PRO A 61 3.27 -8.82 0.31
C PRO A 61 2.09 -9.16 -0.60
N GLN A 62 1.89 -8.38 -1.65
CA GLN A 62 0.74 -8.52 -2.54
C GLN A 62 1.21 -8.67 -3.98
N LEU A 63 0.72 -9.71 -4.66
CA LEU A 63 1.03 -9.93 -6.08
C LEU A 63 0.75 -8.68 -6.91
N ASP A 64 1.70 -8.25 -7.73
CA ASP A 64 1.64 -7.02 -8.51
C ASP A 64 0.40 -6.94 -9.39
N LYS A 65 0.05 -8.06 -10.01
CA LYS A 65 -1.15 -8.19 -10.86
C LYS A 65 -2.45 -8.03 -10.07
N VAL A 66 -2.46 -8.40 -8.79
CA VAL A 66 -3.62 -8.21 -7.91
C VAL A 66 -3.67 -6.76 -7.43
N ASN A 67 -2.54 -6.26 -6.90
CA ASN A 67 -2.40 -4.90 -6.36
C ASN A 67 -2.80 -3.83 -7.39
N SER A 68 -2.16 -3.85 -8.57
CA SER A 68 -2.41 -2.87 -9.64
C SER A 68 -3.65 -3.18 -10.49
N GLY A 69 -4.21 -4.40 -10.36
CA GLY A 69 -5.33 -4.90 -11.14
C GLY A 69 -6.66 -4.77 -10.41
N HIS A 70 -7.27 -5.91 -10.07
CA HIS A 70 -8.60 -5.96 -9.45
C HIS A 70 -8.66 -5.20 -8.12
N TRP A 71 -7.59 -5.22 -7.31
CA TRP A 71 -7.58 -4.54 -6.03
C TRP A 71 -7.73 -3.02 -6.19
N ARG A 72 -6.93 -2.41 -7.07
CA ARG A 72 -7.07 -0.98 -7.44
C ARG A 72 -8.49 -0.62 -7.87
N VAL A 73 -9.15 -1.45 -8.68
CA VAL A 73 -10.53 -1.19 -9.15
C VAL A 73 -11.51 -1.18 -7.97
N ILE A 74 -11.34 -2.08 -7.01
CA ILE A 74 -12.15 -2.12 -5.78
C ILE A 74 -11.90 -0.86 -4.95
N GLU A 75 -10.64 -0.47 -4.74
CA GLU A 75 -10.28 0.76 -4.01
C GLU A 75 -10.90 2.02 -4.66
N GLU A 76 -10.87 2.11 -5.99
CA GLU A 76 -11.47 3.20 -6.75
C GLU A 76 -12.99 3.25 -6.59
N TYR A 77 -13.68 2.10 -6.64
CA TYR A 77 -15.12 2.00 -6.42
C TYR A 77 -15.52 2.40 -5.00
N ILE A 78 -14.80 1.92 -3.99
CA ILE A 78 -15.03 2.28 -2.58
C ILE A 78 -14.89 3.80 -2.42
N ARG A 79 -13.82 4.39 -2.97
CA ARG A 79 -13.61 5.84 -2.91
C ARG A 79 -14.77 6.62 -3.53
N MET A 80 -15.30 6.18 -4.68
CA MET A 80 -16.44 6.84 -5.31
C MET A 80 -17.75 6.69 -4.54
N SER A 81 -17.88 5.68 -3.68
CA SER A 81 -19.10 5.42 -2.91
C SER A 81 -19.23 6.28 -1.64
N PHE A 82 -18.17 7.00 -1.27
CA PHE A 82 -18.15 7.91 -0.11
C PHE A 82 -18.22 9.40 -0.51
N TYR A 83 -18.49 9.70 -1.79
CA TYR A 83 -18.78 11.04 -2.33
C TYR A 83 -20.18 11.06 -2.93
#